data_AF-A0A958XD56-F1
#
_entry.id   AF-A0A958XD56-F1
#
_cell.length_a   1.000
_cell.length_b   1.000
_cell.length_c   1.000
_cell.angle_alpha   90.00
_cell.angle_beta   90.00
_cell.angle_gamma   90.00
#
_symmetry.space_group_name_H-M   'P 1'
#
loop_
_entity.id
_entity.type
_entity.pdbx_description
1 polymer ?
#
loop_
_entity_poly.entity_id
_entity_poly.type
_entity_poly.pdbx_seq_one_letter_code
_entity_poly.pdbx_strand_id
1 'polypeptide(L)'
;DIPEGEEISIYKNGDFWDLCAGPHVGRTGNCKAFKVMSVASAFYKGDNTRPQLQRIYGTCFKNKTMLDEHLEKLEEAKKRDHRRLGKELGIFHIDEAVGQGLILWKPKGGLMRRALQDFITEELDKQGYSQVFTPHIGKLDLYRTSGHFPYYQESQYPAIAERDALEKLSDEGASCATLVNG
;
A
#
# COMPACT_ATOMS: atom_id res chain seq x y z
N ASP A 1 -3.52 -23.41 1.99
CA ASP A 1 -3.21 -24.76 2.48
C ASP A 1 -3.59 -25.73 1.38
N ILE A 2 -2.80 -26.78 1.18
CA ILE A 2 -3.00 -27.75 0.09
C ILE A 2 -4.12 -28.70 0.52
N PRO A 3 -5.23 -28.82 -0.24
CA PRO A 3 -6.33 -29.73 0.07
C PRO A 3 -5.89 -31.18 0.23
N GLU A 4 -6.59 -31.93 1.07
CA GLU A 4 -6.32 -33.34 1.31
C GLU A 4 -6.60 -34.17 0.03
N GLY A 5 -5.62 -34.96 -0.40
CA GLY A 5 -5.69 -35.77 -1.61
C GLY A 5 -5.18 -35.09 -2.89
N GLU A 6 -4.67 -33.86 -2.82
CA GLU A 6 -4.04 -33.21 -3.97
C GLU A 6 -2.64 -33.80 -4.24
N GLU A 7 -2.33 -34.10 -5.50
CA GLU A 7 -1.04 -34.69 -5.88
C GLU A 7 0.07 -33.63 -5.79
N ILE A 8 1.03 -33.84 -4.88
CA ILE A 8 2.14 -32.92 -4.67
C ILE A 8 3.26 -33.26 -5.66
N SER A 9 3.56 -32.34 -6.57
CA SER A 9 4.70 -32.46 -7.48
C SER A 9 5.95 -31.77 -6.95
N ILE A 10 7.11 -32.36 -7.28
CA ILE A 10 8.43 -31.80 -6.98
C ILE A 10 9.16 -31.54 -8.30
N TYR A 11 9.73 -30.36 -8.44
CA TYR A 11 10.60 -30.00 -9.56
C TYR A 11 12.07 -30.09 -9.14
N LYS A 12 12.90 -30.74 -9.97
CA LYS A 12 14.34 -30.85 -9.75
C LYS A 12 15.10 -30.26 -10.93
N ASN A 13 16.05 -29.36 -10.64
CA ASN A 13 16.94 -28.77 -11.63
C ASN A 13 18.39 -28.83 -11.15
N GLY A 14 19.12 -29.87 -11.56
CA GLY A 14 20.45 -30.17 -11.01
C GLY A 14 20.34 -30.54 -9.53
N ASP A 15 21.04 -29.79 -8.68
CA ASP A 15 21.02 -29.99 -7.22
C ASP A 15 19.87 -29.24 -6.52
N PHE A 16 19.16 -28.37 -7.25
CA PHE A 16 18.05 -27.60 -6.71
C PHE A 16 16.74 -28.40 -6.78
N TRP A 17 15.99 -28.38 -5.68
CA TRP A 17 14.68 -29.00 -5.54
C TRP A 17 13.66 -27.96 -5.11
N ASP A 18 12.48 -27.96 -5.73
CA ASP A 18 11.41 -27.02 -5.46
C ASP A 18 10.04 -27.72 -5.43
N LEU A 19 9.16 -27.25 -4.56
CA LEU A 19 7.77 -27.71 -4.47
C LEU A 19 6.89 -26.80 -5.32
N CYS A 20 6.84 -27.10 -6.62
CA CYS A 20 6.11 -26.31 -7.59
C CYS A 20 5.20 -27.21 -8.44
N ALA A 21 3.97 -26.74 -8.69
CA ALA A 21 2.99 -27.42 -9.56
C ALA A 21 3.32 -27.29 -11.07
N GLY A 22 4.21 -26.36 -11.44
CA GLY A 22 4.61 -26.16 -12.83
C GLY A 22 3.52 -25.56 -13.74
N PRO A 23 3.66 -25.65 -15.08
CA PRO A 23 4.75 -26.32 -15.82
C PRO A 23 6.05 -25.49 -15.85
N HIS A 24 7.16 -26.17 -16.09
CA HIS A 24 8.49 -25.55 -16.26
C HIS A 24 8.93 -25.59 -17.73
N VAL A 25 9.85 -24.70 -18.10
CA VAL A 25 10.49 -24.74 -19.43
C VAL A 25 11.32 -26.02 -19.58
N GLY A 26 11.34 -26.60 -20.78
CA GLY A 26 12.03 -27.88 -21.00
C GLY A 26 13.55 -27.86 -20.79
N ARG A 27 14.20 -26.68 -20.85
CA ARG A 27 15.64 -26.49 -20.57
C ARG A 27 15.90 -25.10 -19.99
N THR A 28 16.79 -25.02 -19.00
CA THR A 28 17.21 -23.74 -18.38
C THR A 28 17.85 -22.77 -19.36
N GLY A 29 18.53 -23.30 -20.38
CA GLY A 29 19.12 -22.50 -21.47
C GLY A 29 18.10 -21.73 -22.32
N ASN A 30 16.80 -21.96 -22.15
CA ASN A 30 15.76 -21.15 -22.80
C ASN A 30 15.50 -19.82 -22.05
N CYS A 31 15.88 -19.72 -20.77
CA CYS A 31 15.72 -18.52 -19.95
C CYS A 31 16.97 -17.63 -20.03
N LYS A 32 17.24 -17.03 -21.19
CA LYS A 32 18.45 -16.19 -21.39
C LYS A 32 18.22 -14.70 -21.15
N ALA A 33 17.04 -14.19 -21.44
CA ALA A 33 16.74 -12.76 -21.33
C ALA A 33 15.96 -12.48 -20.05
N PHE A 34 16.66 -12.52 -18.91
CA PHE A 34 16.10 -12.21 -17.60
C PHE A 34 16.86 -11.08 -16.92
N LYS A 35 16.19 -10.39 -15.99
CA LYS A 35 16.80 -9.35 -15.15
C LYS A 35 16.21 -9.37 -13.74
N VAL A 36 17.07 -9.28 -12.74
CA VAL A 36 16.69 -9.02 -11.36
C VAL A 36 16.41 -7.53 -11.20
N MET A 37 15.25 -7.19 -10.63
CA MET A 37 14.70 -5.84 -10.65
C MET A 37 14.87 -5.12 -9.31
N SER A 38 14.32 -5.68 -8.24
CA SER A 38 14.32 -5.05 -6.93
C SER A 38 14.23 -6.08 -5.82
N VAL A 39 14.65 -5.67 -4.63
CA VAL A 39 14.48 -6.43 -3.40
C VAL A 39 13.45 -5.70 -2.55
N ALA A 40 12.53 -6.44 -1.96
CA ALA A 40 11.54 -5.93 -1.02
C ALA A 40 11.50 -6.84 0.20
N SER A 41 11.08 -6.31 1.34
CA SER A 41 10.65 -7.13 2.46
C SER A 41 9.22 -7.62 2.23
N ALA A 42 8.91 -8.80 2.75
CA ALA A 42 7.58 -9.37 2.74
C ALA A 42 7.33 -10.14 4.04
N PHE A 43 6.06 -10.33 4.37
CA PHE A 43 5.64 -11.17 5.48
C PHE A 43 4.81 -12.33 4.95
N TYR A 44 4.90 -13.50 5.58
CA TYR A 44 4.11 -14.65 5.18
C TYR A 44 2.61 -14.34 5.33
N LYS A 45 1.84 -14.53 4.25
CA LYS A 45 0.41 -14.14 4.18
C LYS A 45 0.12 -12.68 4.61
N GLY A 46 1.11 -11.79 4.59
CA GLY A 46 0.98 -10.39 5.03
C GLY A 46 0.99 -10.19 6.55
N ASP A 47 1.23 -11.25 7.33
CA ASP A 47 1.20 -11.23 8.79
C ASP A 47 2.51 -10.66 9.38
N ASN A 48 2.46 -9.42 9.86
CA ASN A 48 3.61 -8.68 10.39
C ASN A 48 4.17 -9.23 11.71
N THR A 49 3.48 -10.18 12.36
CA THR A 49 3.97 -10.86 13.57
C THR A 49 4.95 -11.98 13.24
N ARG A 50 4.99 -12.42 11.98
CA ARG A 50 5.87 -13.48 11.50
C ARG A 50 7.24 -12.95 11.10
N PRO A 51 8.26 -13.83 11.00
CA PRO A 51 9.58 -13.43 10.52
C PRO A 51 9.52 -12.72 9.17
N GLN A 52 10.28 -11.63 9.06
CA GLN A 52 10.41 -10.88 7.82
C GLN A 52 11.15 -11.72 6.77
N LEU A 53 10.57 -11.85 5.58
CA LEU A 53 11.13 -12.55 4.43
C LEU A 53 11.71 -11.53 3.43
N GLN A 54 12.72 -11.96 2.69
CA GLN A 54 13.27 -11.19 1.58
C GLN A 54 12.63 -11.67 0.27
N ARG A 55 12.03 -10.75 -0.47
CA ARG A 55 11.42 -10.99 -1.78
C ARG A 55 12.27 -10.35 -2.86
N ILE A 56 12.69 -11.14 -3.84
CA ILE A 56 13.44 -10.67 -5.01
C ILE A 56 12.50 -10.67 -6.21
N TYR A 57 12.28 -9.50 -6.81
CA TYR A 57 11.54 -9.38 -8.05
C TYR A 57 12.48 -9.52 -9.24
N GLY A 58 12.03 -10.27 -10.25
CA GLY A 58 12.72 -10.44 -11.52
C GLY A 58 11.72 -10.54 -12.67
N THR A 59 12.21 -10.33 -13.89
CA THR A 59 11.43 -10.50 -15.12
C THR A 59 12.22 -11.34 -16.13
N CYS A 60 11.53 -12.07 -16.99
CA CYS A 60 12.13 -12.91 -18.03
C CYS A 60 11.31 -12.84 -19.31
N PHE A 61 11.98 -12.71 -20.45
CA PHE A 61 11.38 -12.65 -21.78
C PHE A 61 11.98 -13.70 -22.70
N LYS A 62 11.31 -13.92 -23.85
CA LYS A 62 11.74 -14.89 -24.87
C LYS A 62 13.07 -14.49 -25.53
N ASN A 63 13.34 -13.20 -25.67
CA ASN A 63 14.57 -12.69 -26.27
C ASN A 63 15.00 -11.36 -25.61
N LYS A 64 16.23 -10.93 -25.93
CA LYS A 64 16.84 -9.74 -25.33
C LYS A 64 16.14 -8.45 -25.78
N THR A 65 15.70 -8.36 -27.03
CA THR A 65 14.99 -7.18 -27.56
C THR A 65 13.73 -6.87 -26.76
N MET A 66 12.90 -7.89 -26.46
CA MET A 66 11.69 -7.72 -25.65
C MET A 66 12.01 -7.32 -24.21
N LEU A 67 13.09 -7.85 -23.63
CA LEU A 67 13.54 -7.44 -22.30
C LEU A 67 13.94 -5.96 -22.31
N ASP A 68 14.76 -5.54 -23.27
CA ASP A 68 15.25 -4.17 -23.38
C ASP A 68 14.08 -3.18 -23.59
N GLU A 69 13.14 -3.49 -24.48
CA GLU A 69 11.90 -2.71 -24.67
C GLU A 69 11.07 -2.60 -23.39
N HIS A 70 10.95 -3.69 -22.62
CA HIS A 70 10.23 -3.68 -21.35
C HIS A 70 10.92 -2.78 -20.32
N LEU A 71 12.25 -2.86 -20.24
CA LEU A 71 13.04 -2.03 -19.32
C LEU A 71 12.96 -0.55 -19.68
N GLU A 72 13.00 -0.21 -20.96
CA GLU A 72 12.81 1.17 -21.43
C GLU A 72 11.45 1.72 -21.00
N LYS A 73 10.36 0.94 -21.18
CA LYS A 73 9.02 1.33 -20.71
C LYS A 73 8.97 1.55 -19.20
N LEU A 74 9.64 0.72 -18.43
CA LEU A 74 9.72 0.88 -16.97
C LEU A 74 10.48 2.15 -16.57
N GLU A 75 11.56 2.50 -17.27
CA GLU A 75 12.28 3.74 -17.02
C GLU A 75 11.43 4.98 -17.38
N GLU A 76 10.70 4.93 -18.49
CA GLU A 76 9.74 5.98 -18.84
C GLU A 76 8.61 6.12 -17.81
N ALA A 77 8.11 5.00 -17.26
CA ALA A 77 7.13 5.02 -16.19
C ALA A 77 7.69 5.65 -14.91
N LYS A 78 8.93 5.33 -14.52
CA LYS A 78 9.60 5.93 -13.35
C LYS A 78 9.78 7.44 -13.49
N LYS A 79 10.06 7.93 -14.72
CA LYS A 79 10.13 9.37 -14.99
C LYS A 79 8.80 10.08 -14.71
N ARG A 80 7.67 9.39 -14.82
CA ARG A 80 6.32 9.93 -14.63
C ARG A 80 5.72 9.63 -13.25
N ASP A 81 6.52 9.10 -12.33
CA ASP A 81 6.08 8.81 -10.97
C ASP A 81 5.73 10.10 -10.22
N HIS A 82 4.50 10.19 -9.73
CA HIS A 82 3.99 11.36 -9.02
C HIS A 82 4.78 11.67 -7.74
N ARG A 83 5.46 10.69 -7.14
CA ARG A 83 6.32 10.87 -5.96
C ARG A 83 7.61 11.61 -6.32
N ARG A 84 8.16 11.29 -7.49
CA ARG A 84 9.33 11.97 -8.05
C ARG A 84 8.96 13.38 -8.49
N LEU A 85 7.97 13.49 -9.37
CA LEU A 85 7.51 14.77 -9.92
C LEU A 85 6.94 15.69 -8.84
N GLY A 86 6.21 15.14 -7.86
CA GLY A 86 5.66 15.91 -6.76
C GLY A 86 6.73 16.58 -5.91
N LYS A 87 7.87 15.89 -5.70
CA LYS A 87 9.04 16.46 -5.04
C LYS A 87 9.75 17.49 -5.92
N GLU A 88 10.04 17.16 -7.18
CA GLU A 88 10.76 18.02 -8.13
C GLU A 88 10.02 19.33 -8.41
N LEU A 89 8.70 19.27 -8.58
CA LEU A 89 7.86 20.42 -8.90
C LEU A 89 7.40 21.18 -7.64
N GLY A 90 7.63 20.63 -6.45
CA GLY A 90 7.22 21.22 -5.18
C GLY A 90 5.70 21.22 -4.99
N ILE A 91 5.04 20.12 -5.31
CA ILE A 91 3.58 19.94 -5.20
C ILE A 91 3.18 19.53 -3.78
N PHE A 92 3.90 18.57 -3.19
CA PHE A 92 3.65 18.07 -1.84
C PHE A 92 4.95 17.69 -1.13
N HIS A 93 4.84 17.44 0.18
CA HIS A 93 5.90 16.92 1.02
C HIS A 93 5.35 15.84 1.95
N ILE A 94 6.18 14.85 2.24
CA ILE A 94 5.91 13.83 3.25
C ILE A 94 7.03 14.02 4.28
N ASP A 95 6.63 14.32 5.50
CA ASP A 95 7.53 14.58 6.61
C ASP A 95 7.34 13.50 7.66
N GLU A 96 8.44 12.88 8.10
CA GLU A 96 8.40 11.81 9.10
C GLU A 96 7.91 12.30 10.46
N ALA A 97 8.20 13.56 10.83
CA ALA A 97 7.74 14.15 12.08
C ALA A 97 6.22 14.40 12.09
N VAL A 98 5.60 14.56 10.91
CA VAL A 98 4.14 14.66 10.78
C VAL A 98 3.51 13.27 10.79
N GLY A 99 4.12 12.30 10.12
CA GLY A 99 3.71 10.91 10.10
C GLY A 99 3.53 10.34 8.68
N GLN A 100 3.76 9.05 8.55
CA GLN A 100 3.65 8.35 7.26
C GLN A 100 2.21 8.37 6.75
N GLY A 101 2.04 8.71 5.47
CA GLY A 101 0.73 8.79 4.81
C GLY A 101 0.00 10.12 4.99
N LEU A 102 0.54 11.04 5.81
CA LEU A 102 -0.04 12.37 6.04
C LEU A 102 0.64 13.41 5.13
N ILE A 103 0.01 13.68 3.98
CA ILE A 103 0.58 14.53 2.93
C ILE A 103 0.45 16.01 3.28
N LEU A 104 1.58 16.73 3.24
CA LEU A 104 1.62 18.19 3.32
C LEU A 104 1.54 18.81 1.93
N TRP A 105 0.44 19.49 1.63
CA TRP A 105 0.25 20.17 0.35
C TRP A 105 1.02 21.49 0.33
N LYS A 106 1.96 21.64 -0.61
CA LYS A 106 2.69 22.89 -0.85
C LYS A 106 1.81 23.87 -1.64
N PRO A 107 2.15 25.18 -1.73
CA PRO A 107 1.32 26.17 -2.42
C PRO A 107 0.86 25.78 -3.83
N LYS A 108 1.74 25.21 -4.66
CA LYS A 108 1.39 24.73 -6.00
C LYS A 108 0.40 23.56 -5.98
N GLY A 109 0.60 22.58 -5.08
CA GLY A 109 -0.33 21.47 -4.93
C GLY A 109 -1.66 21.89 -4.32
N GLY A 110 -1.66 22.86 -3.41
CA GLY A 110 -2.86 23.47 -2.87
C GLY A 110 -3.69 24.16 -3.95
N LEU A 111 -3.05 24.88 -4.88
CA LEU A 111 -3.72 25.48 -6.04
C LEU A 111 -4.35 24.41 -6.94
N MET A 112 -3.60 23.35 -7.26
CA MET A 112 -4.13 22.22 -8.06
C MET A 112 -5.33 21.56 -7.40
N ARG A 113 -5.24 21.29 -6.09
CA ARG A 113 -6.32 20.69 -5.32
C ARG A 113 -7.56 21.59 -5.32
N ARG A 114 -7.39 22.90 -5.11
CA ARG A 114 -8.49 23.86 -5.16
C ARG A 114 -9.17 23.86 -6.52
N ALA A 115 -8.41 23.94 -7.61
CA ALA A 115 -8.98 23.93 -8.96
C ALA A 115 -9.83 22.67 -9.23
N LEU A 116 -9.41 21.50 -8.72
CA LEU A 116 -10.20 20.27 -8.80
C LEU A 116 -11.46 20.31 -7.93
N GLN A 117 -11.37 20.89 -6.73
CA GLN A 117 -12.52 21.06 -5.83
C GLN A 117 -13.56 22.03 -6.40
N ASP A 118 -13.11 23.14 -6.97
CA ASP A 118 -13.97 24.13 -7.62
C ASP A 118 -14.70 23.48 -8.81
N PHE A 119 -13.96 22.78 -9.68
CA PHE A 119 -14.53 22.05 -10.81
C PHE A 119 -15.63 21.06 -10.40
N ILE A 120 -15.37 20.17 -9.42
CA ILE A 120 -16.37 19.18 -9.01
C ILE A 120 -17.57 19.84 -8.32
N THR A 121 -17.36 20.93 -7.58
CA THR A 121 -18.46 21.66 -6.93
C THR A 121 -19.38 22.26 -7.97
N GLU A 122 -18.83 22.92 -9.00
CA GLU A 122 -19.62 23.46 -10.11
C GLU A 122 -20.41 22.38 -10.86
N GLU A 123 -19.83 21.20 -11.09
CA GLU A 123 -20.52 20.09 -11.76
C GLU A 123 -21.63 19.46 -10.91
N LEU A 124 -21.45 19.43 -9.58
CA LEU A 124 -22.46 18.94 -8.65
C LEU A 124 -23.63 19.93 -8.52
N ASP A 125 -23.34 21.24 -8.51
CA ASP A 125 -24.36 22.29 -8.47
C ASP A 125 -25.26 22.26 -9.70
N LYS A 126 -24.67 22.07 -10.90
CA LYS A 126 -25.43 21.89 -12.16
C LYS A 126 -26.38 20.69 -12.11
N GLN A 127 -26.04 19.67 -11.34
CA GLN A 127 -26.84 18.47 -11.16
C GLN A 127 -27.84 18.57 -9.99
N GLY A 128 -27.88 19.71 -9.29
CA GLY A 128 -28.81 19.96 -8.19
C GLY A 128 -28.43 19.29 -6.86
N TYR A 129 -27.17 18.87 -6.69
CA TYR A 129 -26.70 18.40 -5.39
C TYR A 129 -26.61 19.56 -4.39
N SER A 130 -26.91 19.28 -3.12
CA SER A 130 -26.73 20.25 -2.03
C SER A 130 -25.46 19.94 -1.25
N GLN A 131 -24.51 20.88 -1.27
CA GLN A 131 -23.28 20.72 -0.50
C GLN A 131 -23.54 20.87 1.00
N VAL A 132 -23.04 19.92 1.79
CA VAL A 132 -23.12 19.93 3.26
C VAL A 132 -21.73 19.70 3.86
N PHE A 133 -21.53 20.19 5.09
CA PHE A 133 -20.29 19.99 5.84
C PHE A 133 -20.61 19.20 7.12
N THR A 134 -19.91 18.09 7.32
CA THR A 134 -20.09 17.21 8.47
C THR A 134 -18.76 17.01 9.21
N PRO A 135 -18.78 16.71 10.53
CA PRO A 135 -17.56 16.40 11.27
C PRO A 135 -16.82 15.17 10.72
N HIS A 136 -15.49 15.17 10.81
CA HIS A 136 -14.65 14.02 10.41
C HIS A 136 -14.64 12.87 11.44
N ILE A 137 -15.11 13.14 12.66
CA ILE A 137 -15.18 12.19 13.77
C ILE A 137 -16.62 12.10 14.28
N GLY A 138 -17.05 10.90 14.64
CA GLY A 138 -18.39 10.61 15.16
C GLY A 138 -18.36 9.71 16.39
N LYS A 139 -19.50 9.59 17.10
CA LYS A 139 -19.66 8.62 18.19
C LYS A 139 -19.60 7.19 17.63
N LEU A 140 -19.05 6.26 18.42
CA LEU A 140 -18.93 4.86 18.00
C LEU A 140 -20.27 4.23 17.57
N ASP A 141 -21.37 4.59 18.23
CA ASP A 141 -22.71 4.08 17.92
C ASP A 141 -23.18 4.43 16.50
N LEU A 142 -22.69 5.54 15.91
CA LEU A 142 -22.96 5.87 14.51
C LEU A 142 -22.37 4.80 13.58
N TYR A 143 -21.13 4.38 13.85
CA TYR A 143 -20.43 3.36 13.05
C TYR A 143 -20.99 1.96 13.29
N ARG A 144 -21.51 1.67 14.48
CA ARG A 144 -22.29 0.44 14.75
C ARG A 144 -23.58 0.43 13.95
N THR A 145 -24.31 1.55 13.97
CA THR A 145 -25.57 1.70 13.25
C THR A 145 -25.38 1.56 11.74
N SER A 146 -24.31 2.14 11.19
CA SER A 146 -23.97 2.00 9.77
C SER A 146 -23.34 0.66 9.40
N GLY A 147 -23.08 -0.22 10.37
CA GLY A 147 -22.41 -1.51 10.17
C GLY A 147 -20.91 -1.39 9.86
N HIS A 148 -20.29 -0.22 9.96
CA HIS A 148 -18.84 -0.10 9.77
C HIS A 148 -18.06 -0.65 10.96
N PHE A 149 -18.68 -0.73 12.13
CA PHE A 149 -18.15 -1.40 13.30
C PHE A 149 -18.92 -2.71 13.56
N PRO A 150 -18.27 -3.87 13.70
CA PRO A 150 -16.81 -4.06 13.79
C PRO A 150 -16.09 -4.32 12.45
N TYR A 151 -16.80 -4.46 11.32
CA TYR A 151 -16.22 -5.01 10.07
C TYR A 151 -15.06 -4.20 9.48
N TYR A 152 -15.00 -2.89 9.70
CA TYR A 152 -13.93 -2.01 9.23
C TYR A 152 -13.03 -1.50 10.36
N GLN A 153 -13.14 -2.05 11.57
CA GLN A 153 -12.39 -1.59 12.74
C GLN A 153 -10.87 -1.55 12.49
N GLU A 154 -10.32 -2.55 11.80
CA GLU A 154 -8.88 -2.63 11.48
C GLU A 154 -8.42 -1.56 10.47
N SER A 155 -9.35 -0.97 9.71
CA SER A 155 -9.08 0.10 8.73
C SER A 155 -9.41 1.50 9.26
N GLN A 156 -9.85 1.61 10.52
CA GLN A 156 -10.19 2.89 11.16
C GLN A 156 -9.04 3.37 12.05
N TYR A 157 -8.95 4.69 12.24
CA TYR A 157 -8.11 5.21 13.32
C TYR A 157 -8.65 4.73 14.68
N PRO A 158 -7.77 4.41 15.63
CA PRO A 158 -8.17 4.06 16.98
C PRO A 158 -9.06 5.15 17.62
N ALA A 159 -10.02 4.73 18.44
CA ALA A 159 -10.95 5.65 19.07
C ALA A 159 -10.24 6.57 20.06
N ILE A 160 -10.56 7.87 20.06
CA ILE A 160 -10.01 8.80 21.05
C ILE A 160 -10.58 8.43 22.42
N ALA A 161 -9.71 8.00 23.34
CA ALA A 161 -10.10 7.65 24.69
C ALA A 161 -10.57 8.89 25.47
N GLU A 162 -11.51 8.70 26.39
CA GLU A 162 -11.92 9.76 27.30
C GLU A 162 -10.76 10.18 28.21
N ARG A 163 -10.75 11.46 28.61
CA ARG A 163 -9.67 12.05 29.39
C ARG A 163 -9.39 11.30 30.69
N ASP A 164 -10.42 10.86 31.40
CA ASP A 164 -10.29 10.10 32.65
C ASP A 164 -9.66 8.71 32.42
N ALA A 165 -9.84 8.14 31.22
CA ALA A 165 -9.17 6.90 30.84
C ALA A 165 -7.70 7.15 30.46
N LEU A 166 -7.41 8.26 29.77
CA LEU A 166 -6.03 8.68 29.47
C LEU A 166 -5.24 9.03 30.73
N GLU A 167 -5.85 9.67 31.73
CA GLU A 167 -5.21 10.00 33.01
C GLU A 167 -4.85 8.73 33.81
N LYS A 168 -5.66 7.68 33.71
CA LYS A 168 -5.35 6.36 34.30
C LYS A 168 -4.26 5.59 33.55
N LEU A 169 -4.06 5.89 32.26
CA LEU A 169 -3.06 5.28 31.39
C LEU A 169 -1.76 6.12 31.30
N SER A 170 -1.75 7.31 31.89
CA SER A 170 -0.64 8.25 31.91
C SER A 170 0.43 7.84 32.94
N ASP A 171 0.95 6.63 32.80
CA ASP A 171 2.20 6.24 33.45
C ASP A 171 3.39 6.70 32.59
N GLU A 172 4.47 7.12 33.25
CA GLU A 172 5.67 7.65 32.58
C GLU A 172 6.24 6.62 31.59
N GLY A 173 6.15 6.91 30.30
CA GLY A 173 6.70 6.09 29.21
C GLY A 173 5.68 5.50 28.24
N ALA A 174 4.37 5.71 28.42
CA ALA A 174 3.36 5.26 27.47
C ALA A 174 3.40 6.07 26.15
N SER A 175 3.51 5.38 25.01
CA SER A 175 3.41 6.01 23.69
C SER A 175 1.93 6.29 23.35
N CYS A 176 1.65 7.27 22.47
CA CYS A 176 0.28 7.50 21.98
C CYS A 176 -0.37 6.25 21.39
N ALA A 177 0.41 5.32 20.82
CA ALA A 177 -0.13 4.04 20.35
C ALA A 177 -0.52 3.11 21.50
N THR A 178 0.25 3.11 22.59
CA THR A 178 0.01 2.31 23.80
C THR A 178 -1.22 2.81 24.57
N LEU A 179 -1.47 4.12 24.57
CA LEU A 179 -2.60 4.75 25.26
C LEU A 179 -3.96 4.47 24.59
N VAL A 180 -3.97 4.08 23.31
CA VAL A 180 -5.19 4.04 22.50
C VAL A 180 -5.53 2.65 21.97
N ASN A 181 -4.55 1.73 21.90
CA ASN A 181 -4.75 0.34 21.48
C ASN A 181 -4.71 -0.67 22.64
N GLY A 182 -5.03 -0.23 23.86
CA GLY A 182 -5.09 -1.09 25.06
C GLY A 182 -6.07 -2.25 24.92
#